data_AF-A0A3D1TBR3-F1
#
_entry.id   AF-A0A3D1TBR3-F1
#
_cell.length_a   1.000
_cell.length_b   1.000
_cell.length_c   1.000
_cell.angle_alpha   90.00
_cell.angle_beta   90.00
_cell.angle_gamma   90.00
#
_symmetry.space_group_name_H-M   'P 1'
#
loop_
_entity.id
_entity.type
_entity.pdbx_description
1 polymer ?
#
loop_
_entity_poly.entity_id
_entity_poly.type
_entity_poly.pdbx_seq_one_letter_code
_entity_poly.pdbx_strand_id
1 'polypeptide(L)'
;MQSPTPLLPHLVMNMAMTLDGKVSTIDRTGAVFTSHHDKQRMAQIRARADALIMGATTVAIDTPRMLINTPELRQSRTQHGKPEQPIRVILSATGSLRPDARPFSSNASPILVFASNSTPK
;
A
#
# COMPACT_ATOMS: atom_id res chain seq x y z
N MET A 1 -0.55 -13.59 -35.92
CA MET A 1 -1.45 -12.68 -35.16
C MET A 1 -0.69 -12.22 -33.93
N GLN A 2 -0.36 -10.93 -33.82
CA GLN A 2 0.22 -10.37 -32.60
C GLN A 2 -0.88 -10.31 -31.53
N SER A 3 -0.62 -10.89 -30.36
CA SER A 3 -1.50 -10.79 -29.19
C SER A 3 -1.68 -9.31 -28.83
N PRO A 4 -2.89 -8.85 -28.47
CA PRO A 4 -3.06 -7.47 -28.01
C PRO A 4 -2.16 -7.23 -26.80
N THR A 5 -1.41 -6.13 -26.82
CA THR A 5 -0.56 -5.73 -25.70
C THR A 5 -1.47 -5.57 -24.47
N PRO A 6 -1.22 -6.28 -23.36
CA PRO A 6 -2.05 -6.15 -22.19
C PRO A 6 -1.99 -4.71 -21.68
N LEU A 7 -3.16 -4.12 -21.41
CA LEU A 7 -3.24 -2.81 -20.75
C LEU A 7 -2.64 -2.96 -19.35
N LEU A 8 -1.46 -2.39 -19.15
CA LEU A 8 -0.80 -2.35 -17.85
C LEU A 8 -1.43 -1.25 -16.98
N PRO A 9 -1.57 -1.47 -15.66
CA PRO A 9 -1.96 -0.41 -14.75
C PRO A 9 -0.97 0.76 -14.78
N HIS A 10 -1.47 1.97 -14.61
CA HIS A 10 -0.62 3.14 -14.39
C HIS A 10 -0.03 3.10 -12.97
N LEU A 11 1.30 3.05 -12.86
CA LEU A 11 2.00 2.94 -11.58
C LEU A 11 2.52 4.30 -11.10
N VAL A 12 2.27 4.61 -9.84
CA VAL A 12 2.84 5.78 -9.15
C VAL A 12 3.53 5.33 -7.88
N MET A 13 4.74 5.83 -7.66
CA MET A 13 5.49 5.64 -6.42
C MET A 13 5.47 6.94 -5.62
N ASN A 14 5.15 6.85 -4.32
CA ASN A 14 5.21 7.97 -3.38
C ASN A 14 6.11 7.57 -2.21
N MET A 15 7.15 8.36 -1.96
CA MET A 15 8.16 8.08 -0.94
C MET A 15 8.50 9.36 -0.19
N ALA A 16 8.60 9.26 1.13
CA ALA A 16 9.21 10.27 1.98
C ALA A 16 10.61 9.79 2.38
N MET A 17 11.60 10.67 2.32
CA MET A 17 12.98 10.36 2.68
C MET A 17 13.65 11.55 3.36
N THR A 18 14.69 11.27 4.14
CA THR A 18 15.62 12.28 4.65
C THR A 18 16.42 12.92 3.51
N LEU A 19 17.11 14.04 3.80
CA LEU A 19 17.92 14.75 2.81
C LEU A 19 19.03 13.87 2.20
N ASP A 20 19.59 12.95 2.99
CA ASP A 20 20.60 11.97 2.58
C ASP A 20 20.01 10.67 1.99
N GLY A 21 18.70 10.66 1.68
CA GLY A 21 18.03 9.61 0.93
C GLY A 21 17.63 8.37 1.74
N LYS A 22 17.48 8.47 3.06
CA LYS A 22 17.06 7.35 3.91
C LYS A 22 15.55 7.33 4.08
N VAL A 23 14.96 6.15 3.99
CA VAL A 23 13.51 5.91 4.16
C VAL A 23 13.14 5.35 5.52
N SER A 24 14.14 4.97 6.32
CA SER A 24 13.97 4.38 7.64
C SER A 24 15.23 4.63 8.47
N THR A 25 15.11 4.37 9.77
CA THR A 25 16.23 4.36 10.72
C THR A 25 17.04 3.08 10.58
N ILE A 26 18.23 3.04 11.20
CA ILE A 26 19.08 1.84 11.24
C ILE A 26 18.34 0.67 11.91
N ASP A 27 17.55 0.98 12.95
CA ASP A 27 16.75 0.01 13.70
C ASP A 27 15.48 -0.42 12.97
N ARG A 28 15.24 0.10 11.75
CA ARG A 28 14.06 -0.18 10.91
C ARG A 28 12.75 0.03 11.67
N THR A 29 12.58 1.18 12.31
CA THR A 29 11.38 1.49 13.12
C THR A 29 10.31 2.29 12.36
N GLY A 30 10.45 2.41 11.04
CA GLY A 30 9.57 3.21 10.18
C GLY A 30 9.95 4.70 10.16
N ALA A 31 9.39 5.44 9.19
CA ALA A 31 9.70 6.85 9.01
C ALA A 31 9.05 7.73 10.09
N VAL A 32 9.85 8.35 10.96
CA VAL A 32 9.40 9.30 12.00
C VAL A 32 9.57 10.77 11.61
N PHE A 33 10.22 11.04 10.48
CA PHE A 33 10.59 12.39 10.02
C PHE A 33 9.50 13.10 9.19
N THR A 34 8.37 12.44 8.93
CA THR A 34 7.26 13.01 8.13
C THR A 34 6.39 13.97 8.94
N SER A 35 6.01 15.12 8.36
CA SER A 35 5.12 16.10 8.97
C SER A 35 3.64 15.70 8.89
N HIS A 36 2.77 16.44 9.57
CA HIS A 36 1.32 16.27 9.44
C HIS A 36 0.83 16.52 8.01
N HIS A 37 1.33 17.58 7.36
CA HIS A 37 0.97 17.93 5.99
C HIS A 37 1.41 16.84 4.99
N ASP A 38 2.59 16.25 5.19
CA ASP A 38 3.06 15.12 4.38
C ASP A 38 2.12 13.90 4.50
N LYS A 39 1.69 13.56 5.73
CA LYS A 39 0.73 12.48 5.96
C LYS A 39 -0.63 12.74 5.31
N GLN A 40 -1.12 13.99 5.35
CA GLN A 40 -2.35 14.38 4.66
C GLN A 40 -2.22 14.23 3.14
N ARG A 41 -1.09 14.68 2.57
CA ARG A 41 -0.81 14.54 1.14
C ARG A 41 -0.74 13.08 0.73
N MET A 42 -0.08 12.25 1.52
CA MET A 42 -0.03 10.80 1.30
C MET A 42 -1.44 10.18 1.32
N ALA A 43 -2.31 10.60 2.24
CA ALA A 43 -3.71 10.13 2.28
C ALA A 43 -4.47 10.50 1.00
N GLN A 44 -4.31 11.74 0.51
CA GLN A 44 -4.92 12.19 -0.75
C GLN A 44 -4.42 11.40 -1.96
N ILE A 45 -3.11 11.12 -2.05
CA ILE A 45 -2.52 10.30 -3.12
C ILE A 45 -3.12 8.89 -3.09
N ARG A 46 -3.17 8.27 -1.91
CA ARG A 46 -3.76 6.92 -1.72
C ARG A 46 -5.23 6.88 -2.09
N ALA A 47 -5.99 7.94 -1.80
CA ALA A 47 -7.42 8.00 -2.11
C ALA A 47 -7.69 8.02 -3.63
N ARG A 48 -6.74 8.46 -4.46
CA ARG A 48 -6.90 8.46 -5.93
C ARG A 48 -6.61 7.11 -6.57
N ALA A 49 -5.81 6.26 -5.92
CA ALA A 49 -5.37 4.97 -6.46
C ALA A 49 -6.46 3.89 -6.36
N ASP A 50 -6.46 2.95 -7.31
CA ASP A 50 -7.38 1.80 -7.27
C ASP A 50 -6.83 0.67 -6.40
N ALA A 51 -5.50 0.57 -6.29
CA ALA A 51 -4.79 -0.37 -5.45
C ALA A 51 -3.63 0.30 -4.71
N LEU A 52 -3.33 -0.19 -3.52
CA LEU A 52 -2.13 0.17 -2.74
C LEU A 52 -1.20 -1.03 -2.68
N ILE A 53 0.05 -0.86 -3.12
CA ILE A 53 1.05 -1.92 -3.15
C ILE A 53 2.09 -1.68 -2.05
N MET A 54 2.43 -2.74 -1.31
CA MET A 54 3.51 -2.69 -0.31
C MET A 54 4.24 -4.03 -0.22
N GLY A 55 5.54 -4.00 0.07
CA GLY A 55 6.33 -5.19 0.37
C GLY A 55 5.99 -5.77 1.74
N ALA A 56 6.01 -7.10 1.86
CA ALA A 56 5.72 -7.83 3.10
C ALA A 56 6.60 -7.39 4.27
N THR A 57 7.88 -7.08 4.03
CA THR A 57 8.79 -6.58 5.07
C THR A 57 8.34 -5.23 5.63
N THR A 58 7.94 -4.29 4.77
CA THR A 58 7.38 -3.00 5.20
C THR A 58 6.08 -3.20 5.96
N VAL A 59 5.22 -4.12 5.50
CA VAL A 59 3.98 -4.49 6.24
C VAL A 59 4.30 -5.04 7.63
N ALA A 60 5.32 -5.89 7.76
CA ALA A 60 5.67 -6.51 9.04
C ALA A 60 6.30 -5.53 10.04
N ILE A 61 7.00 -4.51 9.53
CA ILE A 61 7.72 -3.50 10.33
C ILE A 61 6.79 -2.33 10.66
N ASP A 62 6.28 -1.63 9.65
CA ASP A 62 5.50 -0.40 9.83
C ASP A 62 4.04 -0.70 10.19
N THR A 63 3.60 -1.92 9.92
CA THR A 63 2.25 -2.42 10.19
C THR A 63 1.13 -1.43 9.81
N PRO A 64 1.09 -0.87 8.58
CA PRO A 64 0.06 0.08 8.19
C PRO A 64 -1.29 -0.63 8.01
N ARG A 65 -2.40 0.09 8.16
CA ARG A 65 -3.73 -0.48 7.87
C ARG A 65 -4.00 -0.69 6.38
N MET A 66 -3.30 0.06 5.52
CA MET A 66 -3.54 0.13 4.07
C MET A 66 -5.01 0.48 3.71
N LEU A 67 -5.64 1.31 4.54
CA LEU A 67 -7.01 1.82 4.34
C LEU A 67 -7.00 3.35 4.36
N ILE A 68 -7.99 3.94 3.69
CA ILE A 68 -8.32 5.36 3.78
C ILE A 68 -9.13 5.55 5.06
N ASN A 69 -8.56 6.26 6.04
CA ASN A 69 -9.20 6.53 7.33
C ASN A 69 -10.05 7.81 7.31
N THR A 70 -9.75 8.75 6.42
CA THR A 70 -10.42 10.05 6.32
C THR A 70 -11.80 9.89 5.65
N PRO A 71 -12.91 10.17 6.33
CA PRO A 71 -14.26 10.00 5.78
C PRO A 71 -14.48 10.77 4.47
N GLU A 72 -13.97 11.99 4.40
CA GLU A 72 -14.12 12.89 3.24
C GLU A 72 -13.43 12.30 2.00
N LEU A 73 -12.28 11.64 2.19
CA LEU A 73 -11.56 10.97 1.10
C LEU A 73 -12.28 9.70 0.64
N ARG A 74 -12.93 8.96 1.55
CA ARG A 74 -13.77 7.81 1.17
C ARG A 74 -15.00 8.24 0.39
N GLN A 75 -15.67 9.29 0.85
CA GLN A 75 -16.81 9.88 0.13
C GLN A 75 -16.40 10.41 -1.24
N SER A 76 -15.25 11.07 -1.34
CA SER A 76 -14.72 11.51 -2.63
C SER A 76 -14.53 10.33 -3.59
N ARG A 77 -14.02 9.18 -3.12
CA ARG A 77 -13.88 7.98 -3.95
C ARG A 77 -15.23 7.47 -4.48
N THR A 78 -16.23 7.37 -3.60
CA THR A 78 -17.56 6.88 -4.00
C THR A 78 -18.26 7.83 -4.96
N GLN A 79 -18.10 9.15 -4.79
CA GLN A 79 -18.59 10.16 -5.75
C GLN A 79 -17.95 10.01 -7.15
N HIS A 80 -16.73 9.48 -7.24
CA HIS A 80 -16.06 9.19 -8.51
C HIS A 80 -16.28 7.74 -9.00
N GLY A 81 -17.30 7.04 -8.47
CA GLY A 81 -17.64 5.67 -8.89
C GLY A 81 -16.64 4.60 -8.44
N LYS A 82 -15.75 4.91 -7.48
CA LYS A 82 -14.77 3.96 -6.94
C LYS A 82 -15.27 3.36 -5.61
N PRO A 83 -14.83 2.14 -5.22
CA PRO A 83 -15.06 1.62 -3.88
C PRO A 83 -14.45 2.54 -2.81
N GLU A 84 -15.06 2.61 -1.62
CA GLU A 84 -14.56 3.44 -0.50
C GLU A 84 -13.09 3.20 -0.18
N GLN A 85 -12.64 1.96 -0.34
CA GLN A 85 -11.30 1.51 -0.02
C GLN A 85 -10.60 0.98 -1.28
N PRO A 86 -9.30 1.25 -1.46
CA PRO A 86 -8.52 0.64 -2.53
C PRO A 86 -8.28 -0.84 -2.25
N ILE A 87 -7.97 -1.60 -3.30
CA ILE A 87 -7.46 -2.97 -3.17
C ILE A 87 -6.12 -2.92 -2.44
N ARG A 88 -5.91 -3.82 -1.50
CA ARG A 88 -4.64 -3.92 -0.75
C ARG A 88 -3.79 -5.00 -1.38
N VAL A 89 -2.60 -4.65 -1.86
CA VAL A 89 -1.70 -5.56 -2.56
C VAL A 89 -0.42 -5.70 -1.75
N ILE A 90 -0.10 -6.93 -1.36
CA ILE A 90 1.11 -7.24 -0.60
C ILE A 90 2.02 -8.13 -1.45
N LEU A 91 3.27 -7.71 -1.62
CA LEU A 91 4.28 -8.47 -2.36
C LEU A 91 5.20 -9.19 -1.38
N SER A 92 5.31 -10.52 -1.49
CA SER A 92 6.19 -11.33 -0.64
C SER A 92 7.00 -12.33 -1.47
N ALA A 93 8.32 -12.20 -1.50
CA ALA A 93 9.15 -13.16 -2.25
C ALA A 93 9.10 -14.59 -1.68
N THR A 94 8.85 -14.75 -0.38
CA THR A 94 8.89 -16.04 0.33
C THR A 94 7.53 -16.54 0.79
N GLY A 95 6.45 -15.77 0.57
CA GLY A 95 5.14 -16.03 1.16
C GLY A 95 5.05 -15.74 2.67
N SER A 96 6.16 -15.42 3.33
CA SER A 96 6.18 -15.11 4.76
C SER A 96 5.40 -13.82 5.02
N LEU A 97 4.25 -13.96 5.67
CA LEU A 97 3.38 -12.87 6.10
C LEU A 97 3.05 -13.05 7.57
N ARG A 98 3.00 -11.94 8.31
CA ARG A 98 2.53 -11.90 9.69
C ARG A 98 1.00 -11.88 9.70
N PRO A 99 0.30 -12.96 10.09
CA PRO A 99 -1.16 -13.00 10.04
C PRO A 99 -1.82 -11.98 10.98
N ASP A 100 -1.11 -11.56 12.02
CA ASP A 100 -1.51 -10.56 12.99
C ASP A 100 -1.27 -9.11 12.51
N ALA A 101 -0.68 -8.91 11.32
CA ALA A 101 -0.41 -7.56 10.81
C ALA A 101 -1.72 -6.79 10.52
N ARG A 102 -1.69 -5.47 10.75
CA ARG A 102 -2.87 -4.59 10.62
C ARG A 102 -3.59 -4.61 9.28
N PRO A 103 -2.97 -4.88 8.11
CA PRO A 103 -3.76 -5.07 6.89
C PRO A 103 -4.78 -6.21 7.00
N PHE A 104 -4.46 -7.28 7.74
CA PHE A 104 -5.32 -8.47 7.85
C PHE A 104 -6.42 -8.35 8.93
N SER A 105 -6.40 -7.30 9.75
CA SER A 105 -7.39 -7.13 10.83
C SER A 105 -8.74 -6.54 10.38
N SER A 106 -8.95 -6.36 9.07
CA SER A 106 -10.17 -5.79 8.52
C SER A 106 -10.51 -6.39 7.16
N ASN A 107 -11.79 -6.65 6.93
CA ASN A 107 -12.34 -7.11 5.65
C ASN A 107 -12.90 -5.95 4.80
N ALA A 108 -12.51 -4.69 5.07
CA ALA A 108 -13.06 -3.51 4.40
C ALA A 108 -12.74 -3.42 2.89
N SER A 109 -11.74 -4.15 2.41
CA SER A 109 -11.46 -4.29 0.96
C SER A 109 -10.73 -5.61 0.67
N PRO A 110 -10.70 -6.08 -0.59
CA PRO A 110 -9.91 -7.25 -0.95
C PRO A 110 -8.42 -7.06 -0.64
N ILE A 111 -7.77 -8.16 -0.23
CA ILE A 111 -6.31 -8.24 -0.09
C ILE A 111 -5.79 -9.24 -1.12
N LEU A 112 -4.89 -8.79 -1.99
CA LEU A 112 -4.17 -9.62 -2.94
C LEU A 112 -2.75 -9.80 -2.44
N VAL A 113 -2.33 -11.05 -2.28
CA VAL A 113 -0.95 -11.40 -1.97
C VAL A 113 -0.31 -11.97 -3.22
N PHE A 114 0.73 -11.31 -3.71
CA PHE A 114 1.57 -11.86 -4.77
C PHE A 114 2.84 -12.43 -4.15
N ALA A 115 3.13 -13.69 -4.50
CA ALA A 115 4.33 -14.37 -4.05
C ALA A 115 5.12 -14.94 -5.21
N SER A 116 6.41 -15.21 -4.97
CA SER A 116 7.24 -15.91 -5.95
C SER A 116 6.69 -17.31 -6.21
N ASN A 117 6.88 -17.83 -7.42
CA ASN A 117 6.60 -19.23 -7.76
C ASN A 117 7.42 -20.24 -6.94
N SER A 118 8.50 -19.78 -6.31
CA SER A 118 9.34 -20.58 -5.39
C SER A 118 8.82 -20.63 -3.95
N THR A 119 7.71 -19.94 -3.65
CA THR A 119 7.08 -19.96 -2.33
C THR A 119 6.47 -21.33 -2.05
N PRO A 120 6.72 -21.96 -0.87
CA PRO A 120 6.02 -23.19 -0.48
C PRO A 120 4.50 -22.98 -0.49
N LYS A 121 3.76 -23.94 -1.03
CA LYS A 121 2.29 -23.91 -1.08
C LYS A 121 1.67 -24.26 0.26
#